data_AF-A0A967PKJ5-F1
#
_entry.id   AF-A0A967PKJ5-F1
#
_cell.length_a   1.000
_cell.length_b   1.000
_cell.length_c   1.000
_cell.angle_alpha   90.00
_cell.angle_beta   90.00
_cell.angle_gamma   90.00
#
_symmetry.space_group_name_H-M   'P 1'
#
loop_
_entity.id
_entity.type
_entity.pdbx_description
1 polymer ?
#
loop_
_entity_poly.entity_id
_entity_poly.type
_entity_poly.pdbx_seq_one_letter_code
_entity_poly.pdbx_strand_id
1 'polypeptide(L)'
;TDYFQIFTSGVDTSQNVVGVVPGEGRLAGQWIVIGAHYDAVGFRWITPDSAEVNNGADDNASGTSLLLELARGWAARAAAHAGFEVERRSLMFQAFGAEEEGLIGSNYFCSHPL
;
A
#
# COMPACT_ATOMS: atom_id res chain seq x y z
N THR A 1 -15.07 1.67 -6.09
CA THR A 1 -14.13 1.77 -4.97
C THR A 1 -12.91 2.44 -5.50
N ASP A 2 -12.55 3.60 -4.96
CA ASP A 2 -11.31 4.25 -5.38
C ASP A 2 -10.15 3.47 -4.77
N TYR A 3 -9.22 3.03 -5.62
CA TYR A 3 -8.01 2.34 -5.18
C TYR A 3 -7.00 3.34 -4.59
N PHE A 4 -7.33 4.62 -4.59
CA PHE A 4 -6.43 5.69 -4.19
C PHE A 4 -6.97 6.44 -2.97
N GLN A 5 -6.10 6.66 -2.00
CA GLN A 5 -6.32 7.63 -0.93
C GLN A 5 -5.41 8.83 -1.21
N ILE A 6 -5.97 9.89 -1.76
CA ILE A 6 -5.23 11.09 -2.16
C ILE A 6 -5.00 12.01 -0.95
N PHE A 7 -3.80 12.57 -0.83
CA PHE A 7 -3.43 13.54 0.21
C PHE A 7 -2.35 14.51 -0.28
N THR A 8 -2.15 15.59 0.48
CA THR A 8 -1.13 16.60 0.20
C THR A 8 0.15 16.30 0.98
N SER A 9 1.30 16.36 0.30
CA SER A 9 2.64 16.34 0.90
C SER A 9 3.34 17.66 0.61
N GLY A 10 3.42 18.56 1.58
CA GLY A 10 3.97 19.91 1.37
C GLY A 10 3.17 20.69 0.32
N VAL A 11 3.78 20.95 -0.85
CA VAL A 11 3.13 21.60 -2.01
C VAL A 11 2.70 20.62 -3.09
N ASP A 12 3.08 19.34 -2.94
CA ASP A 12 2.81 18.28 -3.91
C ASP A 12 1.60 17.44 -3.49
N THR A 13 1.09 16.65 -4.44
CA THR A 13 0.04 15.66 -4.20
C THR A 13 0.64 14.27 -4.28
N SER A 14 0.32 13.44 -3.29
CA SER A 14 0.68 12.02 -3.27
C SER A 14 -0.57 11.18 -2.99
N GLN A 15 -0.39 9.86 -2.97
CA GLN A 15 -1.49 8.93 -2.79
C GLN A 15 -1.03 7.64 -2.12
N ASN A 16 -1.91 7.02 -1.34
CA ASN A 16 -1.76 5.61 -1.02
C ASN A 16 -2.55 4.79 -2.05
N VAL A 17 -2.04 3.62 -2.41
CA VAL A 17 -2.72 2.67 -3.29
C VAL A 17 -3.20 1.47 -2.49
N VAL A 18 -4.46 1.10 -2.65
CA VAL A 18 -5.16 0.14 -1.78
C VAL A 18 -5.71 -1.02 -2.59
N GLY A 19 -5.38 -2.23 -2.18
CA GLY A 19 -6.02 -3.47 -2.64
C GLY A 19 -6.72 -4.18 -1.49
N VAL A 20 -7.91 -4.74 -1.71
CA VAL A 20 -8.65 -5.47 -0.67
C VAL A 20 -8.99 -6.87 -1.15
N VAL A 21 -8.69 -7.86 -0.31
CA VAL A 21 -9.26 -9.21 -0.39
C VAL A 21 -10.32 -9.34 0.71
N PRO A 22 -11.61 -9.34 0.36
CA PRO A 22 -12.69 -9.41 1.34
C PRO A 22 -12.61 -10.68 2.20
N GLY A 23 -12.84 -10.50 3.49
CA GLY A 23 -13.00 -11.59 4.44
C GLY A 23 -14.32 -12.35 4.23
N GLU A 24 -14.54 -13.39 5.02
CA GLU A 24 -15.74 -14.21 4.97
C GLU A 24 -16.07 -14.79 6.36
N GLY A 25 -17.35 -15.03 6.60
CA GLY A 25 -17.85 -15.54 7.88
C GLY A 25 -17.79 -14.50 9.01
N ARG A 26 -17.75 -14.98 10.26
CA ARG A 26 -17.68 -14.12 11.46
C ARG A 26 -16.42 -13.27 11.53
N LEU A 27 -15.36 -13.66 10.81
CA LEU A 27 -14.10 -12.92 10.80
C LEU A 27 -14.05 -11.79 9.76
N ALA A 28 -15.03 -11.68 8.87
CA ALA A 28 -14.99 -10.74 7.74
C ALA A 28 -14.83 -9.27 8.16
N GLY A 29 -15.41 -8.88 9.30
CA GLY A 29 -15.30 -7.52 9.84
C GLY A 29 -13.99 -7.21 10.57
N GLN A 30 -13.08 -8.19 10.69
CA GLN A 30 -11.78 -7.98 11.31
C GLN A 30 -10.72 -7.87 10.22
N TRP A 31 -9.89 -6.84 10.33
CA TRP A 31 -8.98 -6.44 9.26
C TRP A 31 -7.53 -6.74 9.63
N ILE A 32 -6.75 -7.14 8.62
CA ILE A 32 -5.29 -7.12 8.66
C ILE A 32 -4.84 -6.16 7.56
N VAL A 33 -4.08 -5.15 7.94
CA VAL A 33 -3.43 -4.24 7.00
C VAL A 33 -1.99 -4.71 6.82
N ILE A 34 -1.61 -4.98 5.59
CA ILE A 34 -0.25 -5.31 5.19
C ILE A 34 0.26 -4.12 4.38
N GLY A 35 1.31 -3.47 4.89
CA GLY A 35 1.83 -2.22 4.33
C GLY A 35 3.22 -2.38 3.73
N ALA A 36 3.48 -1.62 2.67
CA ALA A 36 4.82 -1.26 2.19
C ALA A 36 4.76 0.17 1.64
N HIS A 37 5.88 0.85 1.50
CA HIS A 37 5.91 2.16 0.85
C HIS A 37 6.63 2.08 -0.49
N TYR A 38 6.18 2.89 -1.44
CA TYR A 38 6.58 2.79 -2.85
C TYR A 38 7.30 4.04 -3.37
N ASP A 39 7.29 5.14 -2.61
CA ASP A 39 8.09 6.32 -2.92
C ASP A 39 9.58 6.03 -2.76
N ALA A 40 10.42 6.74 -3.51
CA ALA A 40 11.88 6.64 -3.45
C ALA A 40 12.51 8.02 -3.55
N VAL A 41 13.35 8.34 -2.58
CA VAL A 41 14.15 9.54 -2.48
C VAL A 41 15.59 9.21 -2.85
N GLY A 42 16.24 10.12 -3.55
CA GLY A 42 17.62 9.94 -3.99
C GLY A 42 18.27 11.28 -4.22
N PHE A 43 19.16 11.36 -5.20
CA PHE A 43 19.99 12.56 -5.44
C PHE A 43 19.19 13.83 -5.68
N ARG A 44 17.91 13.74 -6.05
CA ARG A 44 17.00 14.88 -6.16
C ARG A 44 16.85 15.73 -4.89
N TRP A 45 17.11 15.16 -3.71
CA TRP A 45 17.14 15.92 -2.45
C TRP A 45 18.39 16.77 -2.29
N ILE A 46 19.45 16.44 -3.04
CA ILE A 46 20.73 17.13 -3.06
C ILE A 46 20.80 18.09 -4.26
N THR A 47 20.19 17.71 -5.39
CA THR A 47 20.13 18.50 -6.64
C THR A 47 18.68 18.54 -7.17
N PRO A 48 17.83 19.46 -6.66
CA PRO A 48 16.40 19.51 -6.99
C PRO A 48 16.07 19.64 -8.49
N ASP A 49 16.97 20.27 -9.25
CA ASP A 49 16.84 20.51 -10.69
C ASP A 49 17.44 19.40 -11.56
N SER A 50 17.98 18.33 -10.96
CA SER A 50 18.52 17.21 -11.72
C SER A 50 17.41 16.25 -12.14
N ALA A 51 17.47 15.78 -13.38
CA ALA A 51 16.61 14.71 -13.90
C ALA A 51 17.09 13.32 -13.42
N GLU A 52 17.69 13.25 -12.25
CA GLU A 52 18.29 12.02 -11.74
C GLU A 52 17.22 11.02 -11.29
N VAL A 53 17.49 9.74 -11.56
CA VAL A 53 16.58 8.64 -11.26
C VAL A 53 16.75 8.21 -9.80
N ASN A 54 15.65 8.16 -9.05
CA ASN A 54 15.62 7.54 -7.72
C ASN A 54 15.23 6.06 -7.88
N ASN A 55 16.22 5.16 -7.88
CA ASN A 55 15.99 3.75 -8.20
C ASN A 55 15.23 2.98 -7.11
N GLY A 56 15.47 3.27 -5.82
CA GLY A 56 14.72 2.70 -4.68
C GLY A 56 14.62 1.17 -4.62
N ALA A 57 15.51 0.43 -5.29
CA ALA A 57 15.29 -0.98 -5.59
C ALA A 57 15.29 -1.88 -4.33
N ASP A 58 16.34 -1.76 -3.50
CA ASP A 58 16.44 -2.52 -2.25
C ASP A 58 15.70 -1.81 -1.10
N ASP A 59 15.68 -0.48 -1.13
CA ASP A 59 15.06 0.38 -0.13
C ASP A 59 13.55 0.12 -0.03
N ASN A 60 12.82 0.27 -1.16
CA ASN A 60 11.36 0.39 -1.14
C ASN A 60 10.68 -0.55 -2.13
N ALA A 61 11.26 -0.72 -3.32
CA ALA A 61 10.67 -1.53 -4.39
C ALA A 61 10.67 -3.02 -4.05
N SER A 62 11.65 -3.52 -3.27
CA SER A 62 11.72 -4.90 -2.79
C SER A 62 10.50 -5.26 -1.92
N GLY A 63 10.18 -4.39 -0.95
CA GLY A 63 9.02 -4.52 -0.06
C GLY A 63 7.69 -4.34 -0.81
N THR A 64 7.61 -3.35 -1.70
CA THR A 64 6.42 -3.14 -2.55
C THR A 64 6.17 -4.31 -3.49
N SER A 65 7.23 -4.92 -4.05
CA SER A 65 7.11 -6.13 -4.88
C SER A 65 6.57 -7.31 -4.08
N LEU A 66 7.05 -7.51 -2.85
CA LEU A 66 6.50 -8.53 -1.95
C LEU A 66 5.02 -8.26 -1.62
N LEU A 67 4.64 -7.00 -1.38
CA LEU A 67 3.25 -6.61 -1.14
C LEU A 67 2.33 -7.02 -2.30
N LEU A 68 2.76 -6.72 -3.55
CA LEU A 68 2.01 -7.08 -4.75
C LEU A 68 1.88 -8.60 -4.93
N GLU A 69 2.94 -9.36 -4.67
CA GLU A 69 2.91 -10.82 -4.76
C GLU A 69 2.05 -11.47 -3.67
N LEU A 70 2.06 -10.93 -2.45
CA LEU A 70 1.14 -11.35 -1.41
C LEU A 70 -0.31 -11.06 -1.81
N ALA A 71 -0.61 -9.87 -2.33
CA ALA A 71 -1.95 -9.50 -2.80
C ALA A 71 -2.44 -10.47 -3.88
N ARG A 72 -1.60 -10.75 -4.88
CA ARG A 72 -1.88 -11.70 -5.96
C ARG A 72 -2.17 -13.10 -5.43
N GLY A 73 -1.32 -13.60 -4.52
CA GLY A 73 -1.44 -14.93 -3.94
C GLY A 73 -2.72 -15.09 -3.10
N TRP A 74 -3.03 -14.11 -2.25
CA TRP A 74 -4.23 -14.13 -1.43
C TRP A 74 -5.51 -13.96 -2.23
N ALA A 75 -5.52 -13.11 -3.26
CA ALA A 75 -6.65 -12.98 -4.17
C ALA A 75 -6.94 -14.30 -4.90
N ALA A 76 -5.89 -14.97 -5.41
CA ALA A 76 -6.03 -16.28 -6.07
C ALA A 76 -6.56 -17.35 -5.10
N ARG A 77 -6.06 -17.37 -3.86
CA ARG A 77 -6.54 -18.30 -2.81
C ARG A 77 -7.99 -18.04 -2.44
N ALA A 78 -8.41 -16.77 -2.33
CA ALA A 78 -9.80 -16.41 -2.06
C ALA A 78 -10.71 -16.87 -3.21
N ALA A 79 -10.31 -16.65 -4.46
CA ALA A 79 -11.05 -17.12 -5.63
C ALA A 79 -11.16 -18.66 -5.67
N ALA A 80 -10.09 -19.38 -5.34
CA ALA A 80 -10.08 -20.84 -5.32
C ALA A 80 -11.01 -21.44 -4.24
N HIS A 81 -11.33 -20.68 -3.20
CA HIS A 81 -12.25 -21.10 -2.14
C HIS A 81 -13.65 -20.49 -2.27
N ALA A 82 -13.95 -19.82 -3.38
CA ALA A 82 -15.29 -19.26 -3.61
C ALA A 82 -16.34 -20.38 -3.60
N GLY A 83 -17.35 -20.25 -2.73
CA GLY A 83 -18.44 -21.22 -2.58
C GLY A 83 -18.22 -22.29 -1.50
N PHE A 84 -17.07 -22.28 -0.82
CA PHE A 84 -16.86 -23.07 0.40
C PHE A 84 -17.13 -22.19 1.63
N GLU A 85 -17.64 -22.76 2.71
CA GLU A 85 -17.73 -22.03 3.98
C GLU A 85 -16.31 -21.84 4.57
N VAL A 86 -15.80 -20.61 4.49
CA VAL A 86 -14.46 -20.27 5.01
C VAL A 86 -14.54 -19.09 5.98
N GLU A 87 -13.86 -19.23 7.11
CA GLU A 87 -13.67 -18.16 8.08
C GLU A 87 -12.35 -17.43 7.81
N ARG A 88 -12.41 -16.19 7.31
CA ARG A 88 -11.20 -15.39 7.04
C ARG A 88 -11.40 -13.89 7.30
N ARG A 89 -10.33 -13.24 7.72
CA ARG A 89 -10.25 -11.78 7.91
C ARG A 89 -10.18 -11.07 6.58
N SER A 90 -10.65 -9.83 6.54
CA SER A 90 -10.41 -8.95 5.39
C SER A 90 -8.94 -8.53 5.38
N LEU A 91 -8.30 -8.65 4.21
CA LEU A 91 -6.90 -8.23 4.03
C LEU A 91 -6.88 -6.95 3.20
N MET A 92 -6.22 -5.92 3.72
CA MET A 92 -5.94 -4.68 3.02
C MET A 92 -4.44 -4.63 2.73
N PHE A 93 -4.09 -4.51 1.45
CA PHE A 93 -2.73 -4.32 0.97
C PHE A 93 -2.57 -2.84 0.65
N GLN A 94 -1.74 -2.15 1.41
CA GLN A 94 -1.60 -0.69 1.38
C GLN A 94 -0.18 -0.33 0.93
N ALA A 95 -0.07 0.23 -0.28
CA ALA A 95 1.16 0.84 -0.75
C ALA A 95 1.14 2.33 -0.37
N PHE A 96 1.97 2.73 0.59
CA PHE A 96 2.04 4.09 1.09
C PHE A 96 2.93 4.97 0.20
N GLY A 97 2.49 6.20 -0.04
CA GLY A 97 3.30 7.23 -0.71
C GLY A 97 3.84 8.26 0.29
N ALA A 98 4.89 8.98 -0.11
CA ALA A 98 5.53 10.04 0.69
C ALA A 98 5.94 9.59 2.11
N GLU A 99 6.35 8.34 2.28
CA GLU A 99 6.83 7.84 3.57
C GLU A 99 8.24 8.34 3.88
N GLU A 100 9.08 8.49 2.88
CA GLU A 100 10.45 8.99 3.06
C GLU A 100 10.49 10.51 3.29
N GLU A 101 9.37 11.19 3.07
CA GLU A 101 9.17 12.61 3.38
C GLU A 101 8.71 12.86 4.83
N GLY A 102 8.62 11.80 5.64
CA GLY A 102 8.23 11.89 7.06
C GLY A 102 6.94 11.14 7.40
N LEU A 103 6.76 9.94 6.84
CA LEU A 103 5.63 9.03 7.11
C LEU A 103 4.27 9.64 6.75
N ILE A 104 4.21 10.46 5.70
CA ILE A 104 3.04 11.30 5.44
C ILE A 104 1.85 10.44 5.02
N GLY A 105 2.05 9.45 4.15
CA GLY A 105 0.98 8.58 3.67
C GLY A 105 0.37 7.70 4.76
N SER A 106 1.19 7.10 5.61
CA SER A 106 0.76 6.25 6.72
C SER A 106 0.12 7.06 7.85
N ASN A 107 0.66 8.23 8.18
CA ASN A 107 0.02 9.16 9.11
C ASN A 107 -1.34 9.64 8.60
N TYR A 108 -1.45 9.94 7.30
CA TYR A 108 -2.72 10.30 6.69
C TYR A 108 -3.74 9.17 6.80
N PHE A 109 -3.33 7.94 6.50
CA PHE A 109 -4.20 6.76 6.65
C PHE A 109 -4.66 6.56 8.10
N CYS A 110 -3.77 6.67 9.09
CA CYS A 110 -4.10 6.54 10.50
C CYS A 110 -5.08 7.62 10.99
N SER A 111 -4.99 8.83 10.43
CA SER A 111 -5.88 9.95 10.78
C SER A 111 -7.20 9.95 10.00
N HIS A 112 -7.23 9.33 8.82
CA HIS A 112 -8.37 9.28 7.91
C HIS A 112 -8.54 7.85 7.35
N PRO A 113 -8.90 6.86 8.16
CA PRO A 113 -9.05 5.48 7.68
C PRO A 113 -10.15 5.40 6.61
N LEU A 114 -9.95 4.47 5.66
CA LEU A 114 -10.89 4.18 4.57
C LEU A 114 -12.17 3.47 5.02
#